data_AF-A0A967BEL1-F1
#
_entry.id   AF-A0A967BEL1-F1
#
_cell.length_a   1.000
_cell.length_b   1.000
_cell.length_c   1.000
_cell.angle_alpha   90.00
_cell.angle_beta   90.00
_cell.angle_gamma   90.00
#
_symmetry.space_group_name_H-M   'P 1'
#
loop_
_entity.id
_entity.type
_entity.pdbx_description
1 polymer ?
#
loop_
_entity_poly.entity_id
_entity_poly.type
_entity_poly.pdbx_seq_one_letter_code
_entity_poly.pdbx_strand_id
1 'polypeptide(L)'
;MTAGIKPPVIFPKRLHFEAKKVQAADTQKVHTFFSNPERAFERATDQNVLIPEFRLIGDFSVEAHILSALWINLIGHKFDACLSSCALASRVRRYRADKERKSIGDYHMEALGSFEPYFEPYRKWRDNGLNAMRDALKRDQPIIAMTLDISNFYHSIDPSFFIEQQFLEYLGVDLNPFELEFSELISMTLGKWSACCSEMLSKLGCSIDTTQHCGIPIGLSVVRVISNVLLAFLDRQVERCLSPIYYARYVDDLFLVIHDCGDIRSSIDLWDFITQQVSAFDRKSCGNVTLTLPKWAGKTRLTLQASKQKTFFLSGRSGFDMLDQIAAQIREVSSERRTMPLPEDIEKSRAAQALATTNSADDADSLRRADGLTLRRLGWSVLLRAVNTLGPVRA
;
A
#
# COMPACT_ATOMS: atom_id res chain seq x y z
N MET A 1 1.94 -6.30 28.13
CA MET A 1 2.04 -5.79 26.73
C MET A 1 2.39 -4.30 26.67
N THR A 2 1.70 -3.43 27.41
CA THR A 2 1.90 -1.98 27.34
C THR A 2 3.29 -1.49 27.80
N ALA A 3 3.94 -2.21 28.72
CA ALA A 3 5.33 -1.93 29.13
C ALA A 3 6.40 -2.27 28.07
N GLY A 4 6.04 -3.02 27.03
CA GLY A 4 6.93 -3.41 25.93
C GLY A 4 6.87 -2.47 24.72
N ILE A 5 6.12 -1.37 24.82
CA ILE A 5 6.05 -0.34 23.78
C ILE A 5 7.26 0.57 23.95
N LYS A 6 8.16 0.56 22.97
CA LYS A 6 9.28 1.49 22.91
C LYS A 6 8.88 2.77 22.16
N PRO A 7 9.66 3.86 22.27
CA PRO A 7 9.41 5.05 21.48
C PRO A 7 9.32 4.72 19.99
N PRO A 8 8.36 5.31 19.25
CA PRO A 8 8.25 5.07 17.81
C PRO A 8 9.51 5.53 17.08
N VAL A 9 9.88 4.81 16.03
CA VAL A 9 11.06 5.10 15.23
C VAL A 9 10.63 5.93 14.02
N ILE A 10 11.32 7.05 13.79
CA ILE A 10 11.14 7.89 12.60
C ILE A 10 12.03 7.35 11.49
N PHE A 11 11.44 6.97 10.37
CA PHE A 11 12.13 6.43 9.23
C PHE A 11 12.00 7.35 8.01
N PRO A 12 13.09 7.67 7.28
CA PRO A 12 13.01 8.48 6.08
C PRO A 12 12.23 7.74 4.99
N LYS A 13 11.22 8.40 4.41
CA LYS A 13 10.33 7.81 3.40
C LYS A 13 10.66 8.33 2.00
N ARG A 14 10.58 9.65 1.79
CA ARG A 14 10.81 10.31 0.50
C ARG A 14 11.35 11.71 0.69
N LEU A 15 11.85 12.30 -0.38
CA LEU A 15 12.29 13.69 -0.43
C LEU A 15 11.59 14.33 -1.63
N HIS A 16 10.79 15.35 -1.37
CA HIS A 16 10.09 16.13 -2.39
C HIS A 16 10.83 17.44 -2.62
N PHE A 17 10.67 17.98 -3.83
CA PHE A 17 11.18 19.27 -4.23
C PHE A 17 9.98 20.14 -4.61
N GLU A 18 9.79 21.27 -3.94
CA GLU A 18 8.78 22.26 -4.32
C GLU A 18 9.46 23.51 -4.88
N ALA A 19 9.04 23.99 -6.06
CA ALA A 19 9.64 25.17 -6.66
C ALA A 19 9.56 26.38 -5.73
N LYS A 20 10.69 27.08 -5.53
CA LYS A 20 10.71 28.34 -4.77
C LYS A 20 9.83 29.36 -5.50
N LYS A 21 8.91 30.02 -4.77
CA LYS A 21 8.11 31.14 -5.28
C LYS A 21 9.02 32.37 -5.47
N VAL A 22 9.81 32.41 -6.53
CA VAL A 22 10.52 33.63 -6.96
C VAL A 22 9.80 34.20 -8.18
N GLN A 23 9.63 35.52 -8.16
CA GLN A 23 8.91 36.31 -9.16
C GLN A 23 9.43 36.08 -10.57
N ALA A 24 8.49 36.00 -11.51
CA ALA A 24 8.72 35.89 -12.93
C ALA A 24 9.63 37.02 -13.45
N ALA A 25 10.80 36.64 -13.94
CA ALA A 25 11.47 37.30 -15.05
C ALA A 25 12.36 36.26 -15.73
N ASP A 26 12.00 35.90 -16.96
CA ASP A 26 12.78 35.13 -17.93
C ASP A 26 13.62 33.97 -17.42
N THR A 27 13.00 32.79 -17.33
CA THR A 27 13.67 31.58 -17.76
C THR A 27 12.63 30.65 -18.37
N GLN A 28 12.60 30.58 -19.70
CA GLN A 28 12.21 29.33 -20.37
C GLN A 28 12.92 28.19 -19.61
N LYS A 29 12.19 27.14 -19.22
CA LYS A 29 12.77 25.95 -18.57
C LYS A 29 13.81 25.33 -19.50
N VAL A 30 15.04 25.83 -19.48
CA VAL A 30 16.16 25.24 -20.21
C VAL A 30 16.49 23.94 -19.49
N HIS A 31 16.11 22.83 -20.11
CA HIS A 31 16.40 21.49 -19.61
C HIS A 31 17.92 21.31 -19.51
N THR A 32 18.46 21.53 -18.32
CA THR A 32 19.90 21.40 -18.04
C THR A 32 20.12 20.07 -17.36
N PHE A 33 20.82 19.16 -18.04
CA PHE A 33 21.14 17.85 -17.50
C PHE A 33 22.58 17.84 -16.99
N PHE A 34 22.76 17.38 -15.77
CA PHE A 34 24.08 17.22 -15.16
C PHE A 34 24.41 15.73 -15.10
N SER A 35 25.59 15.36 -15.59
CA SER A 35 26.14 14.01 -15.38
C SER A 35 26.66 13.82 -13.95
N ASN A 36 27.07 14.91 -13.28
CA ASN A 36 27.54 14.89 -11.89
C ASN A 36 26.33 15.01 -10.93
N PRO A 37 26.10 14.02 -10.05
CA PRO A 37 24.97 14.00 -9.12
C PRO A 37 25.02 15.09 -8.04
N GLU A 38 26.20 15.50 -7.58
CA GLU A 38 26.34 16.57 -6.58
C GLU A 38 25.87 17.90 -7.17
N ARG A 39 26.33 18.23 -8.38
CA ARG A 39 25.90 19.44 -9.08
C ARG A 39 24.41 19.41 -9.43
N ALA A 40 23.88 18.24 -9.77
CA ALA A 40 22.45 18.05 -10.00
C ALA A 40 21.64 18.34 -8.73
N PHE A 41 22.14 17.87 -7.58
CA PHE A 41 21.50 18.07 -6.29
C PHE A 41 21.59 19.52 -5.82
N GLU A 42 22.77 20.15 -5.88
CA GLU A 42 22.98 21.57 -5.57
C GLU A 42 22.00 22.46 -6.34
N ARG A 43 21.90 22.26 -7.66
CA ARG A 43 20.96 23.03 -8.48
C ARG A 43 19.50 22.75 -8.12
N ALA A 44 19.15 21.50 -7.82
CA ALA A 44 17.81 21.17 -7.35
C ALA A 44 17.48 21.89 -6.02
N THR A 45 18.45 22.02 -5.11
CA THR A 45 18.27 22.76 -3.84
C THR A 45 18.28 24.28 -4.00
N ASP A 46 18.94 24.79 -5.05
CA ASP A 46 18.92 26.21 -5.38
C ASP A 46 17.55 26.63 -5.91
N GLN A 47 16.96 25.81 -6.79
CA GLN A 47 15.69 26.10 -7.46
C GLN A 47 14.47 25.72 -6.62
N ASN A 48 14.58 24.67 -5.80
CA ASN A 48 13.45 24.09 -5.09
C ASN A 48 13.71 24.06 -3.56
N VAL A 49 12.63 24.10 -2.80
CA VAL A 49 12.59 23.81 -1.36
C VAL A 49 12.52 22.30 -1.18
N LEU A 50 13.43 21.78 -0.35
CA LEU A 50 13.47 20.37 0.03
C LEU A 50 12.41 20.10 1.11
N ILE A 51 11.49 19.18 0.83
CA ILE A 51 10.48 18.73 1.78
C ILE A 51 10.69 17.24 2.06
N PRO A 52 11.35 16.88 3.18
CA PRO A 52 11.51 15.50 3.57
C PRO A 52 10.17 14.93 4.08
N GLU A 53 9.87 13.71 3.65
CA GLU A 53 8.74 12.92 4.11
C GLU A 53 9.26 11.77 4.97
N PHE A 54 8.68 11.63 6.16
CA PHE A 54 9.04 10.58 7.12
C PHE A 54 7.87 9.63 7.36
N ARG A 55 8.17 8.48 7.95
CA ARG A 55 7.19 7.48 8.37
C ARG A 55 7.49 7.04 9.80
N LEU A 56 6.44 6.87 10.59
CA LEU A 56 6.55 6.29 11.93
C LEU A 56 6.46 4.77 11.84
N ILE A 57 7.37 4.09 12.53
CA ILE A 57 7.43 2.63 12.63
C ILE A 57 7.38 2.28 14.11
N GLY A 58 6.68 1.20 14.46
CA GLY A 58 6.65 0.73 15.82
C GLY A 58 7.88 -0.12 16.14
N ASP A 59 8.52 0.16 17.28
CA ASP A 59 9.53 -0.70 17.89
C ASP A 59 8.91 -1.36 19.13
N PHE A 60 8.99 -2.68 19.20
CA PHE A 60 8.30 -3.49 20.19
C PHE A 60 9.26 -4.49 20.81
N SER A 61 9.01 -4.82 22.07
CA SER A 61 9.74 -5.90 22.75
C SER A 61 9.40 -7.27 22.15
N VAL A 62 10.25 -8.27 22.42
CA VAL A 62 10.03 -9.65 21.98
C VAL A 62 8.70 -10.18 22.52
N GLU A 63 8.36 -9.85 23.77
CA GLU A 63 7.10 -10.24 24.41
C GLU A 63 5.88 -9.67 23.69
N ALA A 64 5.96 -8.43 23.19
CA ALA A 64 4.88 -7.85 22.40
C ALA A 64 4.72 -8.57 21.04
N HIS A 65 5.81 -9.01 20.41
CA HIS A 65 5.73 -9.85 19.22
C HIS A 65 5.14 -11.24 19.52
N ILE A 66 5.51 -11.86 20.64
CA ILE A 66 4.95 -13.15 21.08
C ILE A 66 3.44 -13.01 21.32
N LEU A 67 3.02 -12.01 22.09
CA LEU A 67 1.60 -11.74 22.35
C LEU A 67 0.83 -11.44 21.05
N SER A 68 1.44 -10.68 20.14
CA SER A 68 0.86 -10.43 18.82
C SER A 68 0.65 -11.72 18.01
N ALA A 69 1.58 -12.68 18.09
CA ALA A 69 1.44 -13.96 17.41
C ALA A 69 0.39 -14.86 18.10
N LEU A 70 0.37 -14.87 19.43
CA LEU A 70 -0.64 -15.59 20.22
C LEU A 70 -2.06 -15.08 19.93
N TRP A 71 -2.25 -13.77 19.80
CA TRP A 71 -3.55 -13.21 19.42
C TRP A 71 -3.99 -13.70 18.04
N ILE A 72 -3.08 -13.80 17.07
CA ILE A 72 -3.42 -14.35 15.74
C ILE A 72 -3.86 -15.81 15.84
N ASN A 73 -3.13 -16.59 16.63
CA ASN A 73 -3.38 -18.01 16.83
C ASN A 73 -4.75 -18.29 17.48
N LEU A 74 -5.19 -17.43 18.39
CA LEU A 74 -6.44 -17.63 19.14
C LEU A 74 -7.64 -16.92 18.50
N ILE A 75 -7.42 -15.74 17.93
CA ILE A 75 -8.49 -14.79 17.59
C ILE A 75 -8.35 -14.28 16.15
N GLY A 76 -7.15 -13.87 15.74
CA GLY A 76 -6.94 -13.22 14.44
C GLY A 76 -7.34 -14.09 13.24
N HIS A 77 -7.22 -15.41 13.35
CA HIS A 77 -7.70 -16.30 12.31
C HIS A 77 -9.24 -16.28 12.14
N LYS A 78 -10.02 -15.92 13.16
CA LYS A 78 -11.48 -15.77 13.04
C LYS A 78 -11.81 -14.56 12.17
N PHE A 79 -11.16 -13.42 12.43
CA PHE A 79 -11.28 -12.21 11.62
C PHE A 79 -10.84 -12.44 10.16
N ASP A 80 -9.72 -13.13 9.93
CA ASP A 80 -9.25 -13.44 8.57
C ASP A 80 -10.23 -14.35 7.80
N ALA A 81 -11.01 -15.19 8.49
CA ALA A 81 -11.97 -16.09 7.83
C ALA A 81 -13.13 -15.31 7.18
N CYS A 82 -13.42 -14.10 7.68
CA CYS A 82 -14.48 -13.24 7.16
C CYS A 82 -14.09 -12.47 5.89
N LEU A 83 -12.80 -12.50 5.51
CA LEU A 83 -12.28 -11.86 4.30
C LEU A 83 -12.63 -12.68 3.06
N SER A 84 -13.16 -12.02 2.03
CA SER A 84 -13.44 -12.65 0.75
C SER A 84 -12.15 -13.01 -0.01
N SER A 85 -12.30 -13.72 -1.13
CA SER A 85 -11.18 -14.15 -1.97
C SER A 85 -10.48 -12.99 -2.69
N CYS A 86 -11.09 -11.80 -2.76
CA CYS A 86 -10.46 -10.63 -3.37
C CYS A 86 -9.35 -10.03 -2.48
N ALA A 87 -9.39 -10.24 -1.16
CA ALA A 87 -8.33 -9.84 -0.24
C ALA A 87 -7.19 -10.88 -0.26
N LEU A 88 -6.10 -10.57 -0.96
CA LEU A 88 -5.01 -11.51 -1.25
C LEU A 88 -3.81 -11.36 -0.31
N ALA A 89 -3.58 -10.17 0.23
CA ALA A 89 -2.43 -9.93 1.11
C ALA A 89 -2.71 -10.30 2.57
N SER A 90 -1.64 -10.54 3.32
CA SER A 90 -1.67 -10.71 4.78
C SER A 90 -2.68 -11.75 5.28
N ARG A 91 -2.96 -12.76 4.45
CA ARG A 91 -3.80 -13.90 4.83
C ARG A 91 -3.05 -14.85 5.74
N VAL A 92 -3.73 -15.33 6.77
CA VAL A 92 -3.15 -16.32 7.69
C VAL A 92 -3.01 -17.67 6.99
N ARG A 93 -2.02 -18.48 7.38
CA ARG A 93 -1.85 -19.81 6.78
C ARG A 93 -2.95 -20.74 7.24
N ARG A 94 -3.70 -21.28 6.28
CA ARG A 94 -4.80 -22.23 6.52
C ARG A 94 -4.57 -23.63 5.97
N TYR A 95 -3.54 -23.80 5.14
CA TYR A 95 -3.31 -25.06 4.44
C TYR A 95 -2.14 -25.82 5.04
N ARG A 96 -2.39 -27.10 5.34
CA ARG A 96 -1.36 -28.14 5.46
C ARG A 96 -1.05 -28.65 4.04
N ALA A 97 0.18 -29.07 3.77
CA ALA A 97 0.61 -29.52 2.44
C ALA A 97 -0.27 -30.64 1.84
N ASP A 98 -1.01 -31.38 2.68
CA ASP A 98 -1.73 -32.61 2.35
C ASP A 98 -3.25 -32.50 2.12
N LYS A 99 -3.87 -31.30 2.11
CA LYS A 99 -5.34 -31.18 1.91
C LYS A 99 -5.75 -30.33 0.70
N GLU A 100 -6.69 -30.84 -0.08
CA GLU A 100 -7.27 -30.14 -1.24
C GLU A 100 -7.90 -28.80 -0.83
N ARG A 101 -7.67 -27.76 -1.65
CA ARG A 101 -8.10 -26.37 -1.46
C ARG A 101 -9.60 -26.16 -1.73
N LYS A 102 -10.49 -26.90 -1.07
CA LYS A 102 -11.94 -26.83 -1.34
C LYS A 102 -12.74 -25.91 -0.40
N SER A 103 -12.24 -25.61 0.81
CA SER A 103 -12.87 -24.69 1.78
C SER A 103 -11.84 -23.85 2.54
N ILE A 104 -12.30 -22.80 3.23
CA ILE A 104 -11.47 -22.04 4.21
C ILE A 104 -11.06 -23.04 5.29
N GLY A 105 -9.82 -23.53 5.21
CA GLY A 105 -9.27 -24.47 6.18
C GLY A 105 -9.04 -23.85 7.55
N ASP A 106 -8.83 -24.73 8.53
CA ASP A 106 -8.42 -24.35 9.87
C ASP A 106 -7.06 -23.63 9.85
N TYR A 107 -6.84 -22.75 10.81
CA TYR A 107 -5.55 -22.07 10.94
C TYR A 107 -4.43 -23.07 11.23
N HIS A 108 -3.35 -22.98 10.47
CA HIS A 108 -2.24 -23.93 10.54
C HIS A 108 -1.26 -23.56 11.66
N MET A 109 -1.57 -24.00 12.88
CA MET A 109 -0.75 -23.76 14.08
C MET A 109 0.70 -24.29 14.00
N GLU A 110 0.92 -25.39 13.29
CA GLU A 110 2.23 -26.04 13.14
C GLU A 110 3.10 -25.43 12.02
N ALA A 111 2.59 -24.48 11.25
CA ALA A 111 3.34 -23.87 10.16
C ALA A 111 4.44 -22.93 10.67
N LEU A 112 5.57 -22.90 9.96
CA LEU A 112 6.59 -21.86 10.14
C LEU A 112 6.05 -20.49 9.73
N GLY A 113 5.60 -19.72 10.72
CA GLY A 113 5.07 -18.36 10.58
C GLY A 113 3.56 -18.29 10.33
N SER A 114 2.92 -17.22 10.83
CA SER A 114 1.45 -17.08 10.83
C SER A 114 0.83 -16.76 9.46
N PHE A 115 1.60 -16.20 8.52
CA PHE A 115 1.07 -15.64 7.26
C PHE A 115 1.61 -16.36 6.02
N GLU A 116 0.82 -16.33 4.94
CA GLU A 116 1.31 -16.76 3.63
C GLU A 116 2.49 -15.88 3.16
N PRO A 117 3.46 -16.45 2.43
CA PRO A 117 4.54 -15.68 1.82
C PRO A 117 4.01 -14.60 0.89
N TYR A 118 4.54 -13.38 0.99
CA TYR A 118 3.95 -12.20 0.32
C TYR A 118 4.05 -12.23 -1.23
N PHE A 119 5.06 -12.92 -1.78
CA PHE A 119 5.38 -12.82 -3.20
C PHE A 119 4.38 -13.54 -4.10
N GLU A 120 3.84 -14.69 -3.70
CA GLU A 120 2.88 -15.43 -4.53
C GLU A 120 1.53 -14.72 -4.62
N PRO A 121 0.90 -14.25 -3.52
CA PRO A 121 -0.36 -13.54 -3.59
C PRO A 121 -0.23 -12.21 -4.34
N TYR A 122 0.91 -11.51 -4.23
CA TYR A 122 1.16 -10.31 -5.02
C TYR A 122 1.21 -10.62 -6.52
N ARG A 123 1.93 -11.70 -6.88
CA ARG A 123 1.99 -12.15 -8.27
C ARG A 123 0.59 -12.54 -8.78
N LYS A 124 -0.20 -13.27 -7.99
CA LYS A 124 -1.58 -13.63 -8.34
C LYS A 124 -2.46 -12.39 -8.51
N TRP A 125 -2.42 -11.46 -7.57
CA TRP A 125 -3.16 -10.19 -7.61
C TRP A 125 -2.94 -9.45 -8.92
N ARG A 126 -1.68 -9.39 -9.37
CA ARG A 126 -1.30 -8.74 -10.62
C ARG A 126 -1.66 -9.57 -11.85
N ASP A 127 -1.17 -10.80 -11.91
CA ASP A 127 -1.25 -11.65 -13.11
C ASP A 127 -2.73 -11.99 -13.42
N ASN A 128 -3.58 -12.21 -12.40
CA ASN A 128 -5.01 -12.45 -12.59
C ASN A 128 -5.74 -11.22 -13.14
N GLY A 129 -5.39 -10.01 -12.67
CA GLY A 129 -5.98 -8.78 -13.21
C GLY A 129 -5.61 -8.56 -14.68
N LEU A 130 -4.33 -8.76 -15.03
CA LEU A 130 -3.88 -8.68 -16.43
C LEU A 130 -4.55 -9.74 -17.32
N ASN A 131 -4.74 -10.96 -16.80
CA ASN A 131 -5.43 -12.02 -17.54
C ASN A 131 -6.91 -11.70 -17.72
N ALA A 132 -7.60 -11.19 -16.69
CA ALA A 132 -9.00 -10.77 -16.79
C ALA A 132 -9.20 -9.67 -17.83
N MET A 133 -8.30 -8.68 -17.87
CA MET A 133 -8.29 -7.65 -18.91
C MET A 133 -8.08 -8.26 -20.31
N ARG A 134 -7.11 -9.17 -20.45
CA ARG A 134 -6.83 -9.83 -21.73
C ARG A 134 -8.03 -10.66 -22.23
N ASP A 135 -8.67 -11.39 -21.33
CA ASP A 135 -9.81 -12.25 -21.68
C ASP A 135 -11.06 -11.44 -22.05
N ALA A 136 -11.30 -10.30 -21.40
CA ALA A 136 -12.36 -9.37 -21.79
C ALA A 136 -12.09 -8.75 -23.18
N LEU A 137 -10.87 -8.27 -23.42
CA LEU A 137 -10.49 -7.67 -24.72
C LEU A 137 -10.54 -8.69 -25.87
N LYS A 138 -10.19 -9.97 -25.63
CA LYS A 138 -10.34 -11.05 -26.62
C LYS A 138 -11.80 -11.31 -27.02
N ARG A 139 -12.76 -10.96 -26.17
CA ARG A 139 -14.19 -11.07 -26.44
C ARG A 139 -14.76 -9.78 -27.06
N ASP A 140 -13.89 -8.88 -27.53
CA ASP A 140 -14.22 -7.55 -28.03
C ASP A 140 -15.06 -6.72 -27.04
N GLN A 141 -14.89 -6.95 -25.74
CA GLN A 141 -15.55 -6.19 -24.69
C GLN A 141 -14.64 -5.02 -24.27
N PRO A 142 -15.08 -3.76 -24.43
CA PRO A 142 -14.31 -2.63 -23.95
C PRO A 142 -14.31 -2.60 -22.41
N ILE A 143 -13.19 -2.21 -21.82
CA ILE A 143 -12.96 -2.28 -20.37
C ILE A 143 -12.31 -0.99 -19.86
N ILE A 144 -12.55 -0.73 -18.58
CA ILE A 144 -11.87 0.30 -17.80
C ILE A 144 -11.15 -0.37 -16.65
N ALA A 145 -9.83 -0.22 -16.59
CA ALA A 145 -8.99 -0.74 -15.53
C ALA A 145 -8.45 0.40 -14.67
N MET A 146 -8.51 0.24 -13.35
CA MET A 146 -8.13 1.25 -12.39
C MET A 146 -7.31 0.62 -11.25
N THR A 147 -6.19 1.26 -10.92
CA THR A 147 -5.39 0.93 -9.73
C THR A 147 -5.46 2.07 -8.73
N LEU A 148 -5.74 1.75 -7.46
CA LEU A 148 -5.92 2.71 -6.37
C LEU A 148 -4.98 2.37 -5.21
N ASP A 149 -4.54 3.39 -4.47
CA ASP A 149 -3.71 3.29 -3.26
C ASP A 149 -4.35 4.12 -2.15
N ILE A 150 -4.51 3.52 -0.97
CA ILE A 150 -5.00 4.22 0.22
C ILE A 150 -3.84 4.95 0.89
N SER A 151 -3.97 6.27 0.99
CA SER A 151 -2.94 7.14 1.53
C SER A 151 -2.83 7.02 3.04
N ASN A 152 -1.58 6.90 3.52
CA ASN A 152 -1.23 6.80 4.94
C ASN A 152 -2.03 5.73 5.70
N PHE A 153 -2.39 4.63 5.03
CA PHE A 153 -3.32 3.62 5.50
C PHE A 153 -3.20 3.29 6.99
N TYR A 154 -2.07 2.76 7.46
CA TYR A 154 -1.89 2.39 8.86
C TYR A 154 -2.04 3.57 9.84
N HIS A 155 -1.55 4.75 9.50
CA HIS A 155 -1.61 5.94 10.37
C HIS A 155 -3.00 6.57 10.42
N SER A 156 -3.89 6.17 9.52
CA SER A 156 -5.26 6.64 9.41
C SER A 156 -6.29 5.75 10.10
N ILE A 157 -5.89 4.66 10.77
CA ILE A 157 -6.79 3.68 11.39
C ILE A 157 -6.97 3.90 12.88
N ASP A 158 -8.19 4.00 13.36
CA ASP A 158 -8.51 4.05 14.79
C ASP A 158 -8.12 2.72 15.46
N PRO A 159 -7.27 2.70 16.49
CA PRO A 159 -6.86 1.46 17.15
C PRO A 159 -7.99 0.66 17.83
N SER A 160 -9.20 1.22 17.97
CA SER A 160 -10.32 0.61 18.71
C SER A 160 -11.41 -0.02 17.85
N PHE A 161 -11.45 0.22 16.53
CA PHE A 161 -12.61 -0.22 15.72
C PHE A 161 -12.89 -1.73 15.78
N PHE A 162 -11.84 -2.56 15.93
CA PHE A 162 -11.95 -4.02 15.79
C PHE A 162 -12.57 -4.72 17.01
N ILE A 163 -12.73 -3.99 18.13
CA ILE A 163 -13.42 -4.47 19.34
C ILE A 163 -14.85 -3.92 19.47
N GLU A 164 -15.25 -3.00 18.57
CA GLU A 164 -16.59 -2.42 18.58
C GLU A 164 -17.65 -3.49 18.30
N GLN A 165 -18.68 -3.57 19.14
CA GLN A 165 -19.73 -4.59 19.02
C GLN A 165 -20.40 -4.57 17.64
N GLN A 166 -20.71 -3.37 17.11
CA GLN A 166 -21.29 -3.20 15.78
C GLN A 166 -20.39 -3.75 14.65
N PHE A 167 -19.07 -3.71 14.84
CA PHE A 167 -18.13 -4.25 13.86
C PHE A 167 -18.05 -5.78 13.93
N LEU A 168 -18.00 -6.33 15.14
CA LEU A 168 -18.03 -7.78 15.36
C LEU A 168 -19.30 -8.41 14.77
N GLU A 169 -20.46 -7.79 15.03
CA GLU A 169 -21.76 -8.18 14.45
C GLU A 169 -21.75 -8.08 12.91
N TYR A 170 -21.21 -6.99 12.35
CA TYR A 170 -21.10 -6.80 10.91
C TYR A 170 -20.24 -7.88 10.20
N LEU A 171 -19.16 -8.30 10.86
CA LEU A 171 -18.30 -9.36 10.34
C LEU A 171 -18.85 -10.76 10.59
N GLY A 172 -19.71 -10.93 11.59
CA GLY A 172 -20.12 -12.23 12.10
C GLY A 172 -19.00 -12.93 12.88
N VAL A 173 -18.23 -12.19 13.67
CA VAL A 173 -17.16 -12.73 14.52
C VAL A 173 -17.64 -12.76 15.97
N ASP A 174 -17.81 -13.97 16.49
CA ASP A 174 -18.14 -14.19 17.90
C ASP A 174 -16.86 -14.41 18.72
N LEU A 175 -16.68 -13.56 19.74
CA LEU A 175 -15.58 -13.66 20.70
C LEU A 175 -16.11 -14.10 22.06
N ASN A 176 -15.44 -15.05 22.69
CA ASN A 176 -15.72 -15.38 24.08
C ASN A 176 -15.16 -14.27 25.02
N PRO A 177 -15.53 -14.26 26.33
CA PRO A 177 -15.11 -13.20 27.24
C PRO A 177 -13.59 -13.00 27.32
N PHE A 178 -12.82 -14.09 27.33
CA PHE A 178 -11.36 -14.04 27.35
C PHE A 178 -10.78 -13.48 26.04
N GLU A 179 -11.34 -13.88 24.90
CA GLU A 179 -10.91 -13.40 23.59
C GLU A 179 -11.19 -11.90 23.40
N LEU A 180 -12.33 -11.43 23.92
CA LEU A 180 -12.66 -10.01 23.93
C LEU A 180 -11.69 -9.24 24.83
N GLU A 181 -11.48 -9.67 26.07
CA GLU A 181 -10.53 -9.05 27.01
C GLU A 181 -9.11 -8.99 26.42
N PHE A 182 -8.67 -10.07 25.77
CA PHE A 182 -7.36 -10.08 25.12
C PHE A 182 -7.31 -9.11 23.94
N SER A 183 -8.38 -8.99 23.16
CA SER A 183 -8.49 -8.03 22.05
C SER A 183 -8.52 -6.58 22.54
N GLU A 184 -9.18 -6.31 23.66
CA GLU A 184 -9.14 -5.00 24.33
C GLU A 184 -7.73 -4.64 24.79
N LEU A 185 -6.97 -5.61 25.32
CA LEU A 185 -5.56 -5.40 25.67
C LEU A 185 -4.69 -5.06 24.45
N ILE A 186 -4.94 -5.72 23.29
CA ILE A 186 -4.29 -5.35 22.02
C ILE A 186 -4.68 -3.92 21.66
N SER A 187 -5.97 -3.59 21.64
CA SER A 187 -6.47 -2.26 21.27
C SER A 187 -5.86 -1.16 22.14
N MET A 188 -5.83 -1.35 23.47
CA MET A 188 -5.18 -0.44 24.41
C MET A 188 -3.70 -0.27 24.10
N THR A 189 -2.99 -1.35 23.75
CA THR A 189 -1.57 -1.30 23.39
C THR A 189 -1.35 -0.47 22.12
N LEU A 190 -2.16 -0.68 21.09
CA LEU A 190 -2.10 0.08 19.84
C LEU A 190 -2.47 1.56 20.07
N GLY A 191 -3.47 1.83 20.92
CA GLY A 191 -3.87 3.17 21.34
C GLY A 191 -2.77 3.92 22.09
N LYS A 192 -2.06 3.25 23.01
CA LYS A 192 -0.89 3.82 23.69
C LYS A 192 0.23 4.17 22.71
N TRP A 193 0.52 3.29 21.76
CA TRP A 193 1.50 3.59 20.70
C TRP A 193 1.10 4.84 19.90
N SER A 194 -0.17 4.93 19.49
CA SER A 194 -0.70 6.11 18.80
C SER A 194 -0.53 7.39 19.63
N ALA A 195 -0.80 7.34 20.93
CA ALA A 195 -0.62 8.49 21.82
C ALA A 195 0.85 8.91 21.94
N CYS A 196 1.78 7.95 22.07
CA CYS A 196 3.22 8.23 22.07
C CYS A 196 3.69 8.88 20.77
N CYS A 197 3.16 8.45 19.62
CA CYS A 197 3.42 9.10 18.33
C CYS A 197 2.95 10.55 18.30
N SER A 198 1.73 10.83 18.80
CA SER A 198 1.20 12.19 18.86
C SER A 198 2.07 13.08 19.75
N GLU A 199 2.50 12.59 20.91
CA GLU A 199 3.39 13.33 21.81
C GLU A 199 4.76 13.62 21.15
N MET A 200 5.35 12.63 20.47
CA MET A 200 6.62 12.78 19.77
C MET A 200 6.53 13.84 18.65
N LEU A 201 5.52 13.74 17.80
CA LEU A 201 5.31 14.67 16.70
C LEU A 201 5.04 16.10 17.22
N SER A 202 4.34 16.25 18.36
CA SER A 202 4.11 17.55 19.00
C SER A 202 5.42 18.18 19.49
N LYS A 203 6.31 17.38 20.11
CA LYS A 203 7.66 17.84 20.51
C LYS A 203 8.52 18.27 19.32
N LEU A 204 8.30 17.69 18.15
CA LEU A 204 8.98 18.06 16.90
C LEU A 204 8.37 19.29 16.21
N GLY A 205 7.36 19.94 16.81
CA GLY A 205 6.70 21.11 16.24
C GLY A 205 5.79 20.80 15.05
N CYS A 206 5.42 19.53 14.84
CA CYS A 206 4.44 19.17 13.82
C CYS A 206 3.04 19.60 14.27
N SER A 207 2.29 20.24 13.38
CA SER A 207 0.89 20.62 13.64
C SER A 207 0.02 19.37 13.64
N ILE A 208 -0.17 18.77 14.81
CA ILE A 208 -1.12 17.68 15.00
C ILE A 208 -2.40 18.29 15.54
N ASP A 209 -3.49 18.10 14.79
CA ASP A 209 -4.81 18.37 15.32
C ASP A 209 -5.08 17.39 16.48
N THR A 210 -5.43 17.89 17.67
CA THR A 210 -5.68 17.06 18.86
C THR A 210 -6.82 16.06 18.65
N THR A 211 -7.62 16.24 17.60
CA THR A 211 -8.67 15.30 17.18
C THR A 211 -8.16 14.11 16.36
N GLN A 212 -6.92 14.16 15.86
CA GLN A 212 -6.31 13.11 15.03
C GLN A 212 -5.49 12.12 15.87
N HIS A 213 -5.68 10.83 15.61
CA HIS A 213 -4.81 9.76 16.11
C HIS A 213 -3.66 9.51 15.12
N CYS A 214 -2.55 8.94 15.61
CA CYS A 214 -1.42 8.52 14.78
C CYS A 214 -1.56 7.10 14.21
N GLY A 215 -2.71 6.49 14.45
CA GLY A 215 -3.14 5.24 13.85
C GLY A 215 -2.53 4.00 14.50
N ILE A 216 -2.35 2.94 13.72
CA ILE A 216 -1.78 1.68 14.18
C ILE A 216 -0.33 1.49 13.70
N PRO A 217 0.53 0.82 14.48
CA PRO A 217 1.95 0.67 14.19
C PRO A 217 2.25 -0.28 13.05
N ILE A 218 3.15 0.13 12.15
CA ILE A 218 3.80 -0.79 11.22
C ILE A 218 4.86 -1.57 12.01
N GLY A 219 4.76 -2.91 12.04
CA GLY A 219 5.77 -3.78 12.66
C GLY A 219 5.20 -4.98 13.43
N LEU A 220 4.00 -4.86 13.99
CA LEU A 220 3.34 -5.98 14.67
C LEU A 220 2.57 -6.86 13.69
N SER A 221 2.62 -8.17 13.92
CA SER A 221 1.90 -9.17 13.13
C SER A 221 0.38 -8.96 13.21
N VAL A 222 -0.14 -8.62 14.40
CA VAL A 222 -1.58 -8.44 14.65
C VAL A 222 -2.17 -7.31 13.82
N VAL A 223 -1.38 -6.25 13.60
CA VAL A 223 -1.78 -5.10 12.77
C VAL A 223 -2.06 -5.52 11.32
N ARG A 224 -1.38 -6.55 10.80
CA ARG A 224 -1.64 -7.06 9.45
C ARG A 224 -3.04 -7.65 9.32
N VAL A 225 -3.56 -8.32 10.35
CA VAL A 225 -4.93 -8.86 10.35
C VAL A 225 -5.92 -7.72 10.55
N ILE A 226 -5.72 -6.90 11.60
CA ILE A 226 -6.62 -5.79 11.94
C ILE A 226 -6.82 -4.86 10.74
N SER A 227 -5.73 -4.35 10.16
CA SER A 227 -5.81 -3.46 8.99
C SER A 227 -6.51 -4.09 7.80
N ASN A 228 -6.27 -5.38 7.54
CA ASN A 228 -6.86 -6.05 6.38
C ASN A 228 -8.39 -6.21 6.52
N VAL A 229 -8.87 -6.44 7.74
CA VAL A 229 -10.28 -6.69 8.03
C VAL A 229 -11.07 -5.38 8.09
N LEU A 230 -10.43 -4.26 8.43
CA LEU A 230 -11.03 -2.94 8.27
C LEU A 230 -11.60 -2.73 6.87
N LEU A 231 -10.92 -3.20 5.82
CA LEU A 231 -11.33 -2.99 4.44
C LEU A 231 -12.36 -4.01 3.92
N ALA A 232 -12.77 -4.98 4.74
CA ALA A 232 -13.75 -5.98 4.35
C ALA A 232 -15.11 -5.36 3.95
N PHE A 233 -15.49 -4.23 4.56
CA PHE A 233 -16.73 -3.54 4.17
C PHE A 233 -16.64 -2.97 2.76
N LEU A 234 -15.48 -2.41 2.40
CA LEU A 234 -15.24 -1.83 1.08
C LEU A 234 -15.24 -2.93 0.03
N ASP A 235 -14.53 -4.03 0.30
CA ASP A 235 -14.45 -5.19 -0.58
C ASP A 235 -15.87 -5.71 -0.91
N ARG A 236 -16.70 -5.91 0.14
CA ARG A 236 -18.08 -6.38 -0.01
C ARG A 236 -18.95 -5.42 -0.81
N GLN A 237 -18.79 -4.10 -0.65
CA GLN A 237 -19.56 -3.12 -1.41
C GLN A 237 -19.14 -3.07 -2.88
N VAL A 238 -17.83 -3.09 -3.16
CA VAL A 238 -17.32 -3.10 -4.54
C VAL A 238 -17.78 -4.35 -5.28
N GLU A 239 -17.65 -5.54 -4.67
CA GLU A 239 -18.08 -6.79 -5.28
C GLU A 239 -19.59 -6.81 -5.55
N ARG A 240 -20.41 -6.34 -4.60
CA ARG A 240 -21.88 -6.39 -4.73
C ARG A 240 -22.47 -5.31 -5.64
N CYS A 241 -21.97 -4.08 -5.55
CA CYS A 241 -22.57 -2.94 -6.24
C CYS A 241 -22.00 -2.73 -7.65
N LEU A 242 -20.71 -3.01 -7.88
CA LEU A 242 -20.09 -2.80 -9.20
C LEU A 242 -20.06 -4.05 -10.07
N SER A 243 -20.19 -5.25 -9.50
CA SER A 243 -20.04 -6.54 -10.20
C SER A 243 -18.88 -6.52 -11.22
N PRO A 244 -17.64 -6.20 -10.78
CA PRO A 244 -16.52 -5.97 -11.68
C PRO A 244 -16.07 -7.25 -12.39
N ILE A 245 -15.46 -7.09 -13.56
CA ILE A 245 -14.76 -8.18 -14.27
C ILE A 245 -13.65 -8.75 -13.38
N TYR A 246 -12.94 -7.85 -12.70
CA TYR A 246 -11.92 -8.21 -11.72
C TYR A 246 -11.87 -7.18 -10.61
N TYR A 247 -11.87 -7.66 -9.36
CA TYR A 247 -11.53 -6.85 -8.21
C TYR A 247 -10.66 -7.65 -7.26
N ALA A 248 -9.52 -7.08 -6.89
CA ALA A 248 -8.67 -7.66 -5.86
C ALA A 248 -7.89 -6.59 -5.11
N ARG A 249 -7.63 -6.87 -3.85
CA ARG A 249 -6.93 -6.00 -2.93
C ARG A 249 -5.68 -6.68 -2.37
N TYR A 250 -4.57 -5.94 -2.39
CA TYR A 250 -3.31 -6.32 -1.79
C TYR A 250 -2.94 -5.29 -0.71
N VAL A 251 -3.39 -5.52 0.53
CA VAL A 251 -3.31 -4.56 1.64
C VAL A 251 -4.08 -3.28 1.29
N ASP A 252 -3.40 -2.19 0.99
CA ASP A 252 -3.90 -0.86 0.64
C ASP A 252 -3.95 -0.61 -0.87
N ASP A 253 -3.37 -1.50 -1.69
CA ASP A 253 -3.44 -1.46 -3.14
C ASP A 253 -4.73 -2.16 -3.63
N LEU A 254 -5.57 -1.45 -4.37
CA LEU A 254 -6.78 -2.00 -5.01
C LEU A 254 -6.59 -2.04 -6.52
N PHE A 255 -7.08 -3.11 -7.14
CA PHE A 255 -7.14 -3.26 -8.58
C PHE A 255 -8.57 -3.60 -8.99
N LEU A 256 -9.16 -2.72 -9.79
CA LEU A 256 -10.54 -2.81 -10.28
C LEU A 256 -10.53 -2.84 -11.81
N VAL A 257 -11.32 -3.73 -12.41
CA VAL A 257 -11.58 -3.79 -13.85
C VAL A 257 -13.08 -3.92 -14.05
N ILE A 258 -13.68 -3.00 -14.80
CA ILE A 258 -15.10 -2.97 -15.12
C ILE A 258 -15.32 -2.91 -16.63
N HIS A 259 -16.54 -3.21 -17.07
CA HIS A 259 -16.93 -3.00 -18.46
C HIS A 259 -17.07 -1.50 -18.76
N ASP A 260 -16.65 -1.09 -19.95
CA ASP A 260 -16.92 0.25 -20.47
C ASP A 260 -18.26 0.25 -21.20
N CYS A 261 -19.23 1.02 -20.69
CA CYS A 261 -20.53 1.19 -21.35
C CYS A 261 -20.50 2.26 -22.47
N GLY A 262 -19.37 2.95 -22.67
CA GLY A 262 -19.20 4.00 -23.67
C GLY A 262 -19.59 5.42 -23.22
N ASP A 263 -20.26 5.53 -22.07
CA ASP A 263 -20.68 6.81 -21.48
C ASP A 263 -19.57 7.48 -20.64
N ILE A 264 -18.53 6.74 -20.28
CA ILE A 264 -17.44 7.21 -19.41
C ILE A 264 -16.31 7.74 -20.28
N ARG A 265 -16.12 9.06 -20.31
CA ARG A 265 -15.13 9.72 -21.18
C ARG A 265 -13.90 10.21 -20.42
N SER A 266 -13.99 10.32 -19.10
CA SER A 266 -12.93 10.82 -18.25
C SER A 266 -12.86 10.08 -16.91
N SER A 267 -11.74 10.23 -16.21
CA SER A 267 -11.61 9.77 -14.82
C SER A 267 -12.62 10.45 -13.89
N ILE A 268 -13.14 11.63 -14.25
CA ILE A 268 -14.14 12.34 -13.47
C ILE A 268 -15.48 11.60 -13.58
N ASP A 269 -15.92 11.32 -14.81
CA ASP A 269 -17.17 10.60 -15.09
C ASP A 269 -17.14 9.19 -14.47
N LEU A 270 -15.97 8.54 -14.49
CA LEU A 270 -15.77 7.23 -13.87
C LEU A 270 -16.00 7.27 -12.36
N TRP A 271 -15.47 8.29 -11.68
CA TRP A 271 -15.69 8.46 -10.26
C TRP A 271 -17.14 8.82 -9.94
N ASP A 272 -17.80 9.61 -10.79
CA ASP A 272 -19.21 9.94 -10.61
C ASP A 272 -20.08 8.67 -10.75
N PHE A 273 -19.75 7.79 -11.69
CA PHE A 273 -20.37 6.46 -11.78
C PHE A 273 -20.10 5.58 -10.54
N ILE A 274 -18.84 5.48 -10.10
CA ILE A 274 -18.47 4.65 -8.94
C ILE A 274 -19.14 5.15 -7.66
N THR A 275 -19.16 6.46 -7.41
CA THR A 275 -19.75 7.05 -6.21
C THR A 275 -21.28 6.92 -6.17
N GLN A 276 -21.94 6.90 -7.33
CA GLN A 276 -23.39 6.62 -7.41
C GLN A 276 -23.72 5.16 -7.03
N GLN A 277 -22.85 4.21 -7.37
CA GLN A 277 -23.07 2.78 -7.10
C GLN A 277 -22.57 2.35 -5.72
N VAL A 278 -21.46 2.91 -5.26
CA VAL A 278 -20.77 2.53 -4.04
C VAL A 278 -20.74 3.72 -3.08
N SER A 279 -21.64 3.69 -2.10
CA SER A 279 -21.78 4.75 -1.09
C SER A 279 -20.54 4.94 -0.20
N ALA A 280 -19.62 3.97 -0.17
CA ALA A 280 -18.36 4.11 0.56
C ALA A 280 -17.42 5.13 -0.05
N PHE A 281 -17.51 5.44 -1.35
CA PHE A 281 -16.67 6.47 -1.96
C PHE A 281 -17.37 7.83 -1.91
N ASP A 282 -16.72 8.82 -1.32
CA ASP A 282 -17.14 10.23 -1.33
C ASP A 282 -16.08 11.08 -2.01
N ARG A 283 -16.45 11.78 -3.07
CA ARG A 283 -15.54 12.63 -3.83
C ARG A 283 -15.86 14.08 -3.55
N LYS A 284 -14.95 14.76 -2.84
CA LYS A 284 -14.99 16.23 -2.73
C LYS A 284 -14.43 16.83 -4.02
N SER A 285 -14.75 18.09 -4.28
CA SER A 285 -14.40 18.82 -5.52
C SER A 285 -12.89 18.91 -5.80
N CYS A 286 -12.03 18.60 -4.82
CA CYS A 286 -10.60 18.32 -5.01
C CYS A 286 -10.41 16.84 -5.34
N GLY A 287 -9.67 16.49 -6.40
CA GLY A 287 -9.61 15.14 -6.98
C GLY A 287 -9.28 13.94 -6.07
N ASN A 288 -9.02 14.14 -4.78
CA ASN A 288 -8.90 13.08 -3.79
C ASN A 288 -10.28 12.51 -3.41
N VAL A 289 -10.35 11.19 -3.29
CA VAL A 289 -11.57 10.49 -2.88
C VAL A 289 -11.44 10.10 -1.41
N THR A 290 -12.41 10.45 -0.58
CA THR A 290 -12.48 10.06 0.82
C THR A 290 -13.38 8.84 0.96
N LEU A 291 -13.06 7.93 1.88
CA LEU A 291 -13.95 6.81 2.18
C LEU A 291 -14.92 7.18 3.31
N THR A 292 -16.21 7.08 3.03
CA THR A 292 -17.28 7.16 4.02
C THR A 292 -17.36 5.84 4.76
N LEU A 293 -16.83 5.83 5.97
CA LEU A 293 -16.77 4.64 6.82
C LEU A 293 -18.04 4.52 7.68
N PRO A 294 -18.44 3.28 8.03
CA PRO A 294 -19.52 3.08 9.00
C PRO A 294 -19.16 3.65 10.39
N LYS A 295 -20.17 3.84 11.23
CA LYS A 295 -20.01 4.43 12.59
C LYS A 295 -18.99 3.70 13.46
N TRP A 296 -18.89 2.38 13.32
CA TRP A 296 -17.96 1.55 14.08
C TRP A 296 -16.48 1.80 13.75
N ALA A 297 -16.16 2.48 12.64
CA ALA A 297 -14.78 2.77 12.28
C ALA A 297 -14.16 3.90 13.14
N GLY A 298 -14.94 4.48 14.06
CA GLY A 298 -14.48 5.48 15.01
C GLY A 298 -13.91 6.71 14.32
N LYS A 299 -12.66 7.05 14.66
CA LYS A 299 -11.95 8.22 14.12
C LYS A 299 -11.17 7.94 12.84
N THR A 300 -11.26 6.72 12.29
CA THR A 300 -10.57 6.32 11.07
C THR A 300 -10.90 7.25 9.90
N ARG A 301 -9.90 7.67 9.13
CA ARG A 301 -10.07 8.52 7.94
C ARG A 301 -9.22 8.03 6.77
N LEU A 302 -9.84 7.31 5.85
CA LEU A 302 -9.14 6.79 4.68
C LEU A 302 -9.36 7.68 3.47
N THR A 303 -8.29 7.97 2.74
CA THR A 303 -8.32 8.78 1.51
C THR A 303 -7.51 8.11 0.41
N LEU A 304 -7.99 8.25 -0.81
CA LEU A 304 -7.31 7.87 -2.04
C LEU A 304 -6.73 9.13 -2.69
N GLN A 305 -5.42 9.14 -2.89
CA GLN A 305 -4.74 10.29 -3.48
C GLN A 305 -4.79 10.23 -5.00
N ALA A 306 -5.31 11.28 -5.64
CA ALA A 306 -5.48 11.35 -7.09
C ALA A 306 -4.19 11.10 -7.88
N SER A 307 -3.05 11.58 -7.38
CA SER A 307 -1.75 11.45 -8.06
C SER A 307 -1.23 10.02 -8.17
N LYS A 308 -1.76 9.09 -7.36
CA LYS A 308 -1.39 7.67 -7.41
C LYS A 308 -2.40 6.83 -8.18
N GLN A 309 -3.56 7.37 -8.50
CA GLN A 309 -4.58 6.67 -9.26
C GLN A 309 -4.12 6.57 -10.72
N LYS A 310 -4.27 5.37 -11.29
CA LYS A 310 -4.06 5.16 -12.73
C LYS A 310 -5.30 4.50 -13.30
N THR A 311 -5.81 5.09 -14.37
CA THR A 311 -7.01 4.62 -15.07
C THR A 311 -6.65 4.37 -16.53
N PHE A 312 -7.06 3.23 -17.06
CA PHE A 312 -6.82 2.80 -18.44
C PHE A 312 -8.15 2.46 -19.09
N PHE A 313 -8.45 3.14 -20.19
CA PHE A 313 -9.58 2.85 -21.06
C PHE A 313 -9.06 2.01 -22.22
N LEU A 314 -9.51 0.77 -22.33
CA LEU A 314 -8.98 -0.20 -23.29
C LEU A 314 -10.11 -0.79 -24.13
N SER A 315 -9.96 -0.72 -25.44
CA SER A 315 -10.89 -1.30 -26.41
C SER A 315 -10.15 -1.77 -27.65
N GLY A 316 -10.68 -2.82 -28.29
CA GLY A 316 -10.18 -3.37 -29.54
C GLY A 316 -8.69 -3.76 -29.53
N ARG A 317 -8.07 -3.71 -30.72
CA ARG A 317 -6.67 -4.13 -30.93
C ARG A 317 -5.66 -3.19 -30.27
N SER A 318 -5.91 -1.88 -30.27
CA SER A 318 -5.04 -0.90 -29.62
C SER A 318 -4.97 -1.11 -28.10
N GLY A 319 -6.10 -1.45 -27.47
CA GLY A 319 -6.13 -1.82 -26.06
C GLY A 319 -5.33 -3.08 -25.75
N PHE A 320 -5.37 -4.07 -26.65
CA PHE A 320 -4.58 -5.30 -26.54
C PHE A 320 -3.07 -5.04 -26.64
N ASP A 321 -2.64 -4.23 -27.61
CA ASP A 321 -1.22 -3.87 -27.79
C ASP A 321 -0.68 -3.09 -26.59
N MET A 322 -1.47 -2.16 -26.04
CA MET A 322 -1.13 -1.42 -24.83
C MET A 322 -0.99 -2.36 -23.63
N LEU A 323 -1.92 -3.32 -23.47
CA LEU A 323 -1.85 -4.32 -22.40
C LEU A 323 -0.60 -5.21 -22.50
N ASP A 324 -0.23 -5.63 -23.71
CA ASP A 324 0.97 -6.43 -23.93
C ASP A 324 2.24 -5.63 -23.67
N GLN A 325 2.27 -4.34 -24.01
CA GLN A 325 3.38 -3.46 -23.65
C GLN A 325 3.53 -3.31 -22.13
N ILE A 326 2.42 -3.09 -21.41
CA ILE A 326 2.40 -3.03 -19.94
C ILE A 326 2.90 -4.35 -19.35
N ALA A 327 2.40 -5.48 -19.84
CA ALA A 327 2.80 -6.81 -19.37
C ALA A 327 4.30 -7.10 -19.64
N ALA A 328 4.83 -6.68 -20.79
CA ALA A 328 6.23 -6.82 -21.14
C ALA A 328 7.14 -6.02 -20.20
N GLN A 329 6.82 -4.74 -19.96
CA GLN A 329 7.57 -3.89 -19.02
C GLN A 329 7.58 -4.47 -17.60
N ILE A 330 6.45 -4.99 -17.14
CA ILE A 330 6.38 -5.60 -15.80
C ILE A 330 7.24 -6.87 -15.72
N ARG A 331 7.27 -7.69 -16.77
CA ARG A 331 8.13 -8.88 -16.83
C ARG A 331 9.60 -8.52 -16.83
N GLU A 332 10.00 -7.52 -17.61
CA GLU A 332 11.38 -7.02 -17.69
C GLU A 332 11.90 -6.60 -16.31
N VAL A 333 11.13 -5.77 -15.60
CA VAL A 333 11.47 -5.35 -14.22
C VAL A 333 11.52 -6.53 -13.24
N SER A 334 10.65 -7.53 -13.44
CA SER A 334 10.63 -8.72 -12.59
C SER A 334 11.81 -9.67 -12.87
N SER A 335 12.26 -9.78 -14.13
CA SER A 335 13.44 -10.56 -14.51
C SER A 335 14.73 -9.91 -14.05
N GLU A 336 14.83 -8.57 -14.15
CA GLU A 336 15.97 -7.81 -13.62
C GLU A 336 16.12 -8.02 -12.10
N ARG A 337 15.01 -8.17 -11.37
CA ARG A 337 15.01 -8.50 -9.93
C ARG A 337 15.44 -9.93 -9.62
N ARG A 338 15.25 -10.87 -10.54
CA ARG A 338 15.63 -12.28 -10.37
C ARG A 338 17.13 -12.48 -10.59
N THR A 339 17.72 -11.69 -11.48
CA THR A 339 19.17 -11.48 -11.58
C THR A 339 19.60 -10.44 -10.56
N MET A 340 19.71 -10.82 -9.29
CA MET A 340 20.41 -10.00 -8.30
C MET A 340 21.87 -9.89 -8.74
N PRO A 341 22.37 -8.74 -9.21
CA PRO A 341 23.79 -8.61 -9.52
C PRO A 341 24.55 -8.71 -8.20
N LEU A 342 25.64 -9.47 -8.18
CA LEU A 342 26.57 -9.38 -7.05
C LEU A 342 27.08 -7.92 -6.98
N PRO A 343 27.43 -7.40 -5.80
CA PRO A 343 27.93 -6.02 -5.66
C PRO A 343 29.04 -5.67 -6.67
N GLU A 344 29.85 -6.66 -7.04
CA GLU A 344 30.95 -6.54 -8.01
C GLU A 344 30.48 -6.41 -9.49
N ASP A 345 29.27 -6.86 -9.81
CA ASP A 345 28.69 -6.77 -11.16
C ASP A 345 27.95 -5.45 -11.42
N ILE A 346 27.66 -4.69 -10.35
CA ILE A 346 26.96 -3.40 -10.41
C ILE A 346 27.84 -2.33 -11.08
N GLU A 347 29.16 -2.37 -10.86
CA GLU A 347 30.12 -1.43 -11.48
C GLU A 347 30.27 -1.64 -12.99
N LYS A 348 30.01 -2.86 -13.48
CA LYS A 348 30.20 -3.24 -14.90
C LYS A 348 28.94 -3.12 -15.75
N SER A 349 27.77 -2.96 -15.14
CA SER A 349 26.52 -2.81 -15.87
C SER A 349 26.36 -1.40 -16.42
N ARG A 350 26.44 -1.26 -17.75
CA ARG A 350 26.17 0.01 -18.47
C ARG A 350 24.79 0.59 -18.16
N ALA A 351 23.81 -0.27 -17.84
CA ALA A 351 22.48 0.16 -17.42
C ALA A 351 22.50 0.78 -16.02
N ALA A 352 23.27 0.23 -15.08
CA ALA A 352 23.43 0.78 -13.73
C ALA A 352 24.17 2.14 -13.76
N GLN A 353 25.21 2.26 -14.59
CA GLN A 353 25.93 3.52 -14.81
C GLN A 353 25.04 4.60 -15.46
N ALA A 354 24.26 4.24 -16.50
CA ALA A 354 23.34 5.18 -17.16
C ALA A 354 22.18 5.65 -16.25
N LEU A 355 21.84 4.88 -15.22
CA LEU A 355 20.79 5.22 -14.25
C LEU A 355 21.30 6.14 -13.14
N ALA A 356 22.53 5.96 -12.67
CA ALA A 356 23.18 6.87 -11.72
C ALA A 356 23.25 8.31 -12.27
N THR A 357 23.36 8.45 -13.60
CA THR A 357 23.42 9.73 -14.31
C THR A 357 22.06 10.42 -14.57
N THR A 358 20.92 9.79 -14.27
CA THR A 358 19.58 10.34 -14.64
C THR A 358 18.74 10.88 -13.47
N ASN A 359 19.35 11.16 -12.31
CA ASN A 359 18.66 11.74 -11.15
C ASN A 359 18.42 13.26 -11.30
N SER A 360 17.76 13.71 -12.37
CA SER A 360 17.28 15.10 -12.48
C SER A 360 15.80 15.18 -12.11
N ALA A 361 15.52 15.91 -11.04
CA ALA A 361 14.19 16.27 -10.56
C ALA A 361 13.56 17.33 -11.49
N ASP A 362 12.46 16.96 -12.15
CA ASP A 362 11.20 17.72 -12.32
C ASP A 362 10.54 17.51 -13.69
N ASP A 363 9.20 17.46 -13.61
CA ASP A 363 8.20 17.09 -14.61
C ASP A 363 8.46 17.53 -16.06
N ALA A 364 8.70 16.53 -16.91
CA ALA A 364 8.13 16.41 -18.27
C ALA A 364 8.60 15.11 -18.94
N ASP A 365 8.09 13.95 -18.48
CA ASP A 365 7.83 12.78 -19.37
C ASP A 365 6.93 11.76 -18.64
N SER A 366 5.73 12.21 -18.33
CA SER A 366 4.67 11.48 -17.63
C SER A 366 4.05 10.41 -18.53
N LEU A 367 4.65 9.21 -18.56
CA LEU A 367 3.99 7.90 -18.73
C LEU A 367 4.98 6.73 -18.92
N ARG A 368 6.28 6.99 -19.10
CA ARG A 368 7.29 5.92 -19.27
C ARG A 368 8.35 5.78 -18.17
N ARG A 369 8.49 6.72 -17.24
CA ARG A 369 9.57 6.67 -16.22
C ARG A 369 9.13 6.57 -14.75
N ALA A 370 7.85 6.73 -14.44
CA ALA A 370 7.39 6.81 -13.05
C ALA A 370 7.41 5.46 -12.28
N ASP A 371 7.38 4.32 -12.98
CA ASP A 371 7.36 3.00 -12.33
C ASP A 371 8.77 2.38 -12.20
N GLY A 372 9.66 2.57 -13.18
CA GLY A 372 11.02 2.01 -13.13
C GLY A 372 11.92 2.64 -12.06
N LEU A 373 11.87 3.97 -11.89
CA LEU A 373 12.74 4.70 -10.95
C LEU A 373 12.32 4.53 -9.48
N THR A 374 11.02 4.44 -9.20
CA THR A 374 10.49 4.17 -7.84
C THR A 374 10.76 2.73 -7.42
N LEU A 375 10.64 1.76 -8.33
CA LEU A 375 10.94 0.34 -8.08
C LEU A 375 12.45 0.07 -7.95
N ARG A 376 13.32 0.86 -8.61
CA ARG A 376 14.79 0.79 -8.49
C ARG A 376 15.34 1.53 -7.26
N ARG A 377 14.72 2.64 -6.83
CA ARG A 377 15.00 3.28 -5.51
C ARG A 377 14.69 2.35 -4.34
N LEU A 378 13.62 1.55 -4.46
CA LEU A 378 13.27 0.51 -3.48
C LEU A 378 14.28 -0.66 -3.49
N GLY A 379 14.87 -0.97 -4.64
CA GLY A 379 16.00 -1.90 -4.73
C GLY A 379 17.25 -1.37 -4.01
N TRP A 380 17.57 -0.09 -4.18
CA TRP A 380 18.67 0.58 -3.49
C TRP A 380 18.47 0.67 -1.97
N SER A 381 17.26 0.95 -1.49
CA SER A 381 16.98 0.99 -0.04
C SER A 381 17.04 -0.40 0.60
N VAL A 382 16.69 -1.46 -0.14
CA VAL A 382 16.86 -2.85 0.28
C VAL A 382 18.34 -3.28 0.26
N LEU A 383 19.11 -2.85 -0.74
CA LEU A 383 20.57 -3.07 -0.81
C LEU A 383 21.31 -2.36 0.34
N LEU A 384 20.98 -1.09 0.64
CA LEU A 384 21.55 -0.36 1.77
C LEU A 384 21.17 -1.01 3.11
N ARG A 385 19.96 -1.56 3.22
CA ARG A 385 19.54 -2.32 4.41
C ARG A 385 20.29 -3.65 4.54
N ALA A 386 20.63 -4.31 3.42
CA ALA A 386 21.46 -5.51 3.40
C ALA A 386 22.92 -5.22 3.76
N VAL A 387 23.49 -4.14 3.23
CA VAL A 387 24.85 -3.67 3.60
C VAL A 387 24.92 -3.30 5.09
N ASN A 388 23.92 -2.60 5.62
CA ASN A 388 23.86 -2.26 7.05
C ASN A 388 23.60 -3.47 7.98
N THR A 389 22.96 -4.54 7.48
CA THR A 389 22.78 -5.78 8.27
C THR A 389 24.00 -6.70 8.21
N LEU A 390 24.83 -6.59 7.18
CA LEU A 390 26.13 -7.28 7.07
C LEU A 390 27.29 -6.49 7.71
N GLY A 391 27.09 -5.20 8.00
CA GLY A 391 28.09 -4.26 8.53
C GLY A 391 28.66 -4.51 9.94
N PRO A 392 28.07 -5.30 10.87
CA PRO A 392 28.74 -5.61 12.13
C PRO A 392 29.52 -6.93 12.11
N VAL A 393 29.74 -7.56 10.95
CA VAL A 393 30.57 -8.77 10.84
C VAL A 393 31.75 -8.52 9.90
N ARG A 394 32.61 -7.55 10.27
CA ARG A 394 34.04 -7.53 9.92
C ARG A 394 34.74 -6.38 10.65
N ALA A 395 35.24 -6.72 11.84
CA ALA A 395 36.38 -6.20 12.62
C ALA A 395 36.00 -6.11 14.09
#